data_AF-A0A2S9FQY3-F1
#
_entry.id   AF-A0A2S9FQY3-F1
#
_cell.length_a   1.000
_cell.length_b   1.000
_cell.length_c   1.000
_cell.angle_alpha   90.00
_cell.angle_beta   90.00
_cell.angle_gamma   90.00
#
_symmetry.space_group_name_H-M   'P 1'
#
loop_
_entity.id
_entity.type
_entity.pdbx_description
1 polymer ?
#
loop_
_entity_poly.entity_id
_entity_poly.type
_entity_poly.pdbx_seq_one_letter_code
_entity_poly.pdbx_strand_id
1 'polypeptide(L)'
;AVLGAPDADLLVLVAGEDVVIVDATAHGVAITRLESLDTTRSTRSAGTDTLVNVTDPMLRGAARNARTVFRTLAAAEAVGVSWAVLDMAVEYAKVREQFG
;
A
#
# COMPACT_ATOMS: atom_id res chain seq x y z
N ALA A 1 3.96 -1.84 7.09
CA ALA A 1 3.50 -2.53 5.86
C ALA A 1 3.65 -1.56 4.68
N VAL A 2 4.15 -2.05 3.55
CA VAL A 2 4.39 -1.30 2.32
C VAL A 2 3.54 -1.96 1.22
N LEU A 3 2.66 -1.18 0.59
CA LEU A 3 1.85 -1.63 -0.53
C LEU A 3 2.72 -1.79 -1.77
N GLY A 4 2.50 -2.84 -2.56
CA GLY A 4 3.25 -3.13 -3.79
C GLY A 4 4.66 -3.67 -3.58
N ALA A 5 5.14 -3.76 -2.34
CA ALA A 5 6.52 -4.15 -2.05
C ALA A 5 7.02 -5.47 -2.68
N PRO A 6 6.21 -6.54 -2.86
CA PRO A 6 6.68 -7.76 -3.52
C PRO A 6 7.20 -7.57 -4.95
N ASP A 7 6.63 -6.61 -5.67
CA ASP A 7 6.82 -6.44 -7.11
C ASP A 7 7.53 -5.12 -7.43
N ALA A 8 8.01 -4.42 -6.39
CA ALA A 8 8.60 -3.10 -6.51
C ALA A 8 10.13 -3.16 -6.65
N ASP A 9 10.67 -2.50 -7.65
CA ASP A 9 12.13 -2.27 -7.77
C ASP A 9 12.62 -1.18 -6.80
N LEU A 10 11.74 -0.26 -6.41
CA LEU A 10 12.02 0.85 -5.49
C LEU A 10 11.02 0.89 -4.34
N LEU A 11 11.55 1.06 -3.13
CA LEU A 11 10.79 1.26 -1.90
C LEU A 11 10.86 2.72 -1.49
N VAL A 12 9.69 3.36 -1.35
CA VAL A 12 9.57 4.74 -0.87
C VAL A 12 9.12 4.70 0.59
N LEU A 13 10.03 5.01 1.50
CA LEU A 13 9.83 4.81 2.93
C LEU A 13 9.91 6.15 3.68
N VAL A 14 9.06 6.32 4.68
CA VAL A 14 9.14 7.47 5.58
C VAL A 14 10.19 7.19 6.66
N ALA A 15 11.17 8.08 6.80
CA ALA A 15 12.21 8.05 7.83
C ALA A 15 12.20 9.38 8.60
N GLY A 16 11.53 9.39 9.76
CA GLY A 16 11.27 10.63 10.50
C GLY A 16 10.36 11.58 9.69
N GLU A 17 10.86 12.79 9.43
CA GLU A 17 10.18 13.82 8.63
C GLU A 17 10.47 13.73 7.13
N ASP A 18 11.43 12.90 6.75
CA ASP A 18 11.90 12.75 5.37
C ASP A 18 11.32 11.50 4.72
N VAL A 19 11.42 11.46 3.38
CA VAL A 19 11.11 10.27 2.59
C VAL A 19 12.37 9.82 1.89
N VAL A 20 12.74 8.56 2.10
CA VAL A 20 13.90 7.92 1.49
C VAL A 20 13.45 6.97 0.38
N ILE A 21 14.26 6.89 -0.67
CA ILE A 21 14.06 5.96 -1.77
C ILE A 21 15.15 4.91 -1.65
N VAL A 22 14.75 3.65 -1.61
CA VAL A 22 15.64 2.50 -1.40
C VAL A 22 15.43 1.51 -2.54
N ASP A 23 16.51 1.09 -3.18
CA ASP A 23 16.46 -0.04 -4.12
C ASP A 23 16.04 -1.31 -3.36
N ALA A 24 14.98 -1.97 -3.83
CA ALA A 24 14.42 -3.15 -3.17
C ALA A 24 15.39 -4.35 -3.13
N THR A 25 16.38 -4.36 -4.02
CA THR A 25 17.42 -5.38 -4.14
C THR A 25 18.73 -4.99 -3.44
N ALA A 26 18.79 -3.79 -2.84
CA ALA A 26 19.97 -3.33 -2.13
C ALA A 26 20.36 -4.26 -0.98
N HIS A 27 21.67 -4.43 -0.79
CA HIS A 27 22.19 -5.25 0.30
C HIS A 27 21.69 -4.73 1.66
N GLY A 28 21.10 -5.62 2.46
CA GLY A 28 20.55 -5.29 3.79
C GLY A 28 19.06 -4.96 3.81
N VAL A 29 18.39 -4.89 2.65
CA VAL A 29 16.92 -4.78 2.56
C VAL A 29 16.29 -6.17 2.72
N ALA A 30 15.32 -6.29 3.63
CA ALA A 30 14.54 -7.50 3.80
C ALA A 30 13.05 -7.22 3.57
N ILE A 31 12.44 -7.96 2.64
CA ILE A 31 11.01 -7.88 2.34
C ILE A 31 10.31 -9.16 2.82
N THR A 32 9.60 -9.06 3.94
CA THR A 32 8.95 -10.19 4.60
C THR A 32 7.47 -10.26 4.25
N ARG A 33 6.98 -11.47 3.96
CA ARG A 33 5.55 -11.68 3.69
C ARG A 33 4.73 -11.28 4.90
N LEU A 34 3.67 -10.50 4.68
CA LEU A 34 2.61 -10.32 5.67
C LEU A 34 1.41 -11.14 5.25
N GLU A 35 0.77 -11.78 6.23
CA GLU A 35 -0.54 -12.38 6.02
C GLU A 35 -1.56 -11.25 5.89
N SER A 36 -2.32 -11.26 4.79
CA SER A 36 -3.28 -10.21 4.44
C SER A 36 -4.66 -10.83 4.36
N LEU A 37 -5.65 -10.16 4.97
CA LEU A 37 -7.07 -10.52 4.83
C LEU A 37 -7.56 -10.30 3.39
N ASP A 38 -6.98 -9.33 2.70
CA ASP A 38 -7.23 -9.08 1.29
C ASP A 38 -6.14 -9.75 0.46
N THR A 39 -6.48 -10.87 -0.17
CA THR A 39 -5.56 -11.66 -1.01
C THR A 39 -5.31 -11.03 -2.37
N THR A 40 -6.11 -10.03 -2.77
CA THR A 40 -5.94 -9.28 -4.02
C THR A 40 -4.90 -8.17 -3.90
N ARG A 41 -4.49 -7.81 -2.67
CA ARG A 41 -3.48 -6.78 -2.41
C ARG A 41 -2.10 -7.37 -2.16
N SER A 42 -1.12 -6.96 -2.96
CA SER A 42 0.30 -7.25 -2.70
C SER A 42 0.82 -6.33 -1.59
N THR A 43 0.73 -6.78 -0.34
CA THR A 43 1.26 -6.04 0.82
C THR A 43 2.33 -6.85 1.53
N ARG A 44 3.47 -6.24 1.85
CA ARG A 44 4.53 -6.86 2.66
C ARG A 44 5.11 -5.92 3.70
N SER A 45 5.80 -6.48 4.69
CA SER A 45 6.62 -5.68 5.58
C SER A 45 7.96 -5.47 4.89
N ALA A 46 8.40 -4.23 4.75
CA ALA A 46 9.76 -3.91 4.36
C ALA A 46 10.46 -3.31 5.59
N GLY A 47 11.63 -3.83 5.89
CA GLY A 47 12.47 -3.39 6.99
C GLY A 47 13.93 -3.59 6.64
N THR A 48 14.80 -2.95 7.40
CA THR A 48 16.24 -3.04 7.22
C THR A 48 16.87 -3.30 8.58
N ASP A 49 17.57 -4.41 8.75
CA ASP A 49 18.30 -4.71 10.00
C ASP A 49 19.69 -4.07 10.05
N THR A 50 20.10 -3.42 8.95
CA THR A 50 21.38 -2.70 8.81
C THR A 50 21.16 -1.36 8.12
N LEU A 51 22.12 -0.43 8.24
CA LEU A 51 22.14 0.81 7.46
C LEU A 51 22.22 0.47 5.97
N VAL A 52 21.08 0.48 5.29
CA VAL A 52 21.03 0.32 3.85
C VAL A 52 21.56 1.58 3.21
N ASN A 53 22.33 1.41 2.13
CA ASN A 53 22.71 2.52 1.26
C ASN A 53 21.41 3.13 0.71
N VAL A 54 20.93 4.19 1.37
CA VAL A 54 19.88 5.03 0.85
C VAL A 54 20.42 5.58 -0.45
N THR A 55 19.82 5.17 -1.56
CA THR A 55 20.05 5.84 -2.85
C THR A 55 19.65 7.29 -2.66
N ASP A 56 20.63 8.19 -2.62
CA ASP A 56 20.38 9.62 -2.71
C ASP A 56 19.75 9.84 -4.10
N PRO A 57 18.44 10.12 -4.14
CA PRO A 57 17.87 11.29 -3.48
C PRO A 57 16.90 11.01 -2.33
N MET A 58 17.12 11.71 -1.20
CA MET A 58 16.14 11.86 -0.11
C MET A 58 15.24 13.10 -0.30
N LEU A 59 13.94 12.94 -0.09
CA LEU A 59 12.97 14.04 -0.11
C LEU A 59 12.81 14.61 1.31
N ARG A 60 13.50 15.72 1.58
CA ARG A 60 13.50 16.37 2.89
C ARG A 60 12.13 16.97 3.26
N GLY A 61 11.66 16.73 4.47
CA GLY A 61 10.39 17.25 5.01
C GLY A 61 9.14 16.72 4.30
N ALA A 62 9.27 15.70 3.45
CA ALA A 62 8.19 15.24 2.59
C ALA A 62 7.21 14.28 3.27
N ALA A 63 7.52 13.77 4.48
CA ALA A 63 6.74 12.72 5.14
C ALA A 63 5.26 13.12 5.30
N ARG A 64 4.99 14.37 5.70
CA ARG A 64 3.62 14.86 5.86
C ARG A 64 2.84 14.85 4.54
N ASN A 65 3.48 15.29 3.46
CA ASN A 65 2.86 15.36 2.14
C ASN A 65 2.62 13.94 1.60
N ALA A 66 3.59 13.04 1.72
CA ALA A 66 3.46 11.65 1.32
C ALA A 66 2.30 10.95 2.05
N ARG A 67 2.19 11.12 3.38
CA ARG A 67 1.06 10.57 4.16
C ARG A 67 -0.28 11.19 3.75
N THR A 68 -0.30 12.48 3.43
CA THR A 68 -1.52 13.16 2.97
C THR A 68 -2.00 12.57 1.65
N VAL A 69 -1.11 12.49 0.65
CA VAL A 69 -1.42 11.89 -0.65
C VAL A 69 -1.88 10.44 -0.50
N PHE A 70 -1.15 9.63 0.28
CA PHE A 70 -1.52 8.24 0.53
C PHE A 70 -2.94 8.11 1.11
N ARG A 71 -3.28 8.90 2.13
CA ARG A 71 -4.61 8.89 2.74
C ARG A 71 -5.70 9.32 1.77
N THR A 72 -5.44 10.34 0.95
CA THR A 72 -6.38 10.80 -0.07
C THR A 72 -6.66 9.71 -1.11
N LEU A 73 -5.62 9.05 -1.61
CA LEU A 73 -5.76 7.97 -2.59
C LEU A 73 -6.47 6.75 -2.01
N ALA A 74 -6.11 6.35 -0.79
CA ALA A 74 -6.78 5.24 -0.09
C ALA A 74 -8.26 5.53 0.18
N ALA A 75 -8.60 6.78 0.51
CA ALA A 75 -10.00 7.19 0.68
C ALA A 75 -10.76 7.15 -0.65
N ALA A 76 -10.16 7.62 -1.74
CA ALA A 76 -10.76 7.57 -3.07
C ALA A 76 -11.00 6.14 -3.55
N GLU A 77 -10.03 5.24 -3.33
CA GLU A 77 -10.16 3.80 -3.60
C GLU A 77 -11.34 3.21 -2.81
N ALA A 78 -11.40 3.45 -1.50
CA ALA A 78 -12.46 2.92 -0.64
C ALA A 78 -13.86 3.37 -1.08
N VAL A 79 -14.01 4.63 -1.52
CA VAL A 79 -15.27 5.14 -2.07
C VAL A 79 -15.65 4.39 -3.35
N GLY A 80 -14.70 4.22 -4.28
CA GLY A 80 -14.94 3.49 -5.53
C GLY A 80 -15.34 2.03 -5.29
N VAL A 81 -14.63 1.34 -4.40
CA VAL A 81 -14.96 -0.04 -3.98
C VAL A 81 -16.35 -0.09 -3.34
N SER A 82 -16.67 0.83 -2.43
CA SER A 82 -17.98 0.85 -1.77
C SER A 82 -19.12 1.05 -2.76
N TRP A 83 -18.91 1.89 -3.78
CA TRP A 83 -19.88 2.09 -4.85
C TRP A 83 -20.10 0.81 -5.65
N ALA A 84 -19.02 0.16 -6.10
CA ALA A 84 -19.12 -1.09 -6.85
C ALA A 84 -19.79 -2.20 -6.04
N VAL A 85 -19.45 -2.31 -4.75
CA VAL A 85 -20.09 -3.28 -3.84
C VAL A 85 -21.59 -3.01 -3.71
N LEU A 86 -21.99 -1.75 -3.55
CA LEU A 86 -23.40 -1.38 -3.48
C LEU A 86 -24.13 -1.74 -4.78
N ASP A 87 -23.57 -1.40 -5.93
CA ASP A 87 -24.17 -1.67 -7.23
C ASP A 87 -24.40 -3.19 -7.43
N MET A 88 -23.36 -3.99 -7.19
CA MET A 88 -23.47 -5.45 -7.26
C MET A 88 -24.48 -6.02 -6.27
N ALA A 89 -24.53 -5.50 -5.04
CA ALA A 89 -25.48 -5.95 -4.03
C ALA A 89 -26.93 -5.63 -4.43
N VAL A 90 -27.18 -4.45 -5.00
CA VAL A 90 -28.49 -4.03 -5.51
C VAL A 90 -28.92 -4.90 -6.68
N GLU A 91 -28.03 -5.13 -7.66
CA GLU A 91 -28.33 -5.99 -8.80
C GLU A 91 -28.61 -7.44 -8.37
N TYR A 92 -27.82 -7.96 -7.43
CA TYR A 92 -28.07 -9.28 -6.86
C TYR A 92 -29.42 -9.35 -6.13
N ALA A 93 -29.75 -8.34 -5.32
CA ALA A 93 -31.00 -8.31 -4.56
C ALA A 93 -32.25 -8.27 -5.46
N LYS A 94 -32.17 -7.68 -6.64
CA LYS A 94 -33.29 -7.63 -7.61
C LYS A 94 -33.68 -9.00 -8.15
N VAL A 95 -32.70 -9.90 -8.32
CA VAL A 95 -32.91 -11.21 -8.95
C VAL A 95 -32.94 -12.35 -7.94
N ARG A 96 -32.48 -12.11 -6.71
CA ARG A 96 -32.42 -13.13 -5.67
C ARG A 96 -33.78 -13.27 -4.97
N GLU A 97 -34.50 -14.34 -5.31
CA GLU A 97 -35.69 -14.75 -4.56
C GLU A 97 -35.32 -15.70 -3.40
N GLN A 98 -36.00 -15.53 -2.28
CA GLN A 98 -35.94 -16.42 -1.12
C GLN A 98 -37.30 -16.34 -0.40
N PHE A 99 -37.76 -17.48 0.12
CA PHE A 99 -39.04 -17.63 0.83
C PHE A 99 -40.31 -17.62 -0.02
N GLY A 100 -40.18 -17.77 -1.35
CA GLY A 100 -41.32 -17.81 -2.27
C GLY A 100 -41.77 -16.40 -2.61
#